data_AF-K1Y989-F1
#
_entry.id   AF-K1Y989-F1
#
_cell.length_a   1.000
_cell.length_b   1.000
_cell.length_c   1.000
_cell.angle_alpha   90.00
_cell.angle_beta   90.00
_cell.angle_gamma   90.00
#
_symmetry.space_group_name_H-M   'P 1'
#
loop_
_entity.id
_entity.type
_entity.pdbx_description
1 polymer ?
#
loop_
_entity_poly.entity_id
_entity_poly.type
_entity_poly.pdbx_seq_one_letter_code
_entity_poly.pdbx_strand_id
1 'polypeptide(L)'
;MPIVDCVADFQIVYYRDTDGDGGWDQRSNANSLNGLSAEQIRDQVKAVRYYILTHEGSLDRSYTYPNATINVGEVAADGVTLQPGAGRTFAIDATIGGNWANYRWKIDSMAVTPINLK
;
A
#
# COMPACT_ATOMS: atom_id res chain seq x y z
N MET A 1 13.11 11.52 15.98
CA MET A 1 12.18 12.17 15.03
C MET A 1 11.61 11.06 14.15
N PRO A 2 10.28 10.83 14.15
CA PRO A 2 9.68 9.82 13.31
C PRO A 2 9.80 10.20 11.83
N ILE A 3 9.94 9.20 10.95
CA ILE A 3 10.07 9.39 9.49
C ILE A 3 8.71 9.77 8.89
N VAL A 4 7.63 9.21 9.42
CA VAL A 4 6.24 9.55 9.11
C VAL A 4 5.46 9.54 10.43
N ASP A 5 4.62 10.53 10.66
CA ASP A 5 3.76 10.63 11.83
C ASP A 5 2.31 10.27 11.45
N CYS A 6 1.50 9.86 12.42
CA CYS A 6 0.05 9.70 12.25
C CYS A 6 -0.37 8.69 11.16
N VAL A 7 0.33 7.55 11.11
CA VAL A 7 0.09 6.45 10.16
C VAL A 7 -1.05 5.56 10.66
N ALA A 8 -2.05 5.31 9.82
CA ALA A 8 -3.12 4.34 10.09
C ALA A 8 -2.87 2.97 9.45
N ASP A 9 -2.25 2.92 8.28
CA ASP A 9 -1.93 1.67 7.59
C ASP A 9 -0.67 1.80 6.72
N PHE A 10 0.03 0.69 6.53
CA PHE A 10 1.19 0.58 5.64
C PHE A 10 1.16 -0.71 4.84
N GLN A 11 1.11 -0.58 3.52
CA GLN A 11 1.07 -1.72 2.60
C GLN A 11 2.27 -1.71 1.67
N ILE A 12 2.83 -2.91 1.45
CA ILE A 12 3.91 -3.17 0.50
C ILE A 12 3.41 -4.14 -0.55
N VAL A 13 3.67 -3.80 -1.81
CA VAL A 13 3.31 -4.57 -3.00
C VAL A 13 4.57 -4.84 -3.81
N TYR A 14 4.82 -6.12 -4.06
CA TYR A 14 5.90 -6.60 -4.91
C TYR A 14 5.40 -6.83 -6.33
N TYR A 15 6.15 -6.33 -7.31
CA TYR A 15 5.95 -6.62 -8.72
C TYR A 15 6.93 -7.70 -9.08
N ARG A 16 6.38 -8.85 -9.47
CA ARG A 16 7.13 -10.07 -9.69
C ARG A 16 7.07 -10.50 -11.13
N ASP A 17 8.15 -11.12 -11.55
CA ASP A 17 8.36 -11.89 -12.76
C ASP A 17 8.22 -13.36 -12.39
N THR A 18 7.12 -14.01 -12.76
CA THR A 18 6.89 -15.42 -12.42
C THR A 18 7.15 -16.38 -13.57
N ASP A 19 7.24 -15.87 -14.80
CA ASP A 19 7.54 -16.65 -16.01
C ASP A 19 9.00 -16.53 -16.48
N GLY A 20 9.78 -15.60 -15.93
CA GLY A 20 11.21 -15.43 -16.21
C GLY A 20 11.51 -14.65 -17.48
N ASP A 21 10.56 -13.89 -18.03
CA ASP A 21 10.74 -13.13 -19.27
C ASP A 21 11.47 -11.78 -19.08
N GLY A 22 11.73 -11.40 -17.83
CA GLY A 22 12.41 -10.16 -17.44
C GLY A 22 11.46 -8.98 -17.20
N GLY A 23 10.18 -9.10 -17.57
CA GLY A 23 9.08 -8.22 -17.20
C GLY A 23 8.45 -8.63 -15.86
N TRP A 24 7.50 -7.86 -15.37
CA TRP A 24 6.66 -8.28 -14.25
C TRP A 24 5.29 -8.70 -14.79
N ASP A 25 4.71 -9.74 -14.20
CA ASP A 25 3.42 -10.33 -14.58
C ASP A 25 2.43 -10.35 -13.40
N GLN A 26 2.93 -10.26 -12.17
CA GLN A 26 2.15 -10.46 -10.96
C GLN A 26 2.41 -9.38 -9.91
N ARG A 27 1.34 -8.93 -9.27
CA ARG A 27 1.38 -8.13 -8.03
C ARG A 27 1.18 -9.05 -6.84
N SER A 28 2.02 -8.90 -5.82
CA SER A 28 2.01 -9.73 -4.62
C SER A 28 2.04 -8.84 -3.39
N ASN A 29 1.08 -9.03 -2.49
CA ASN A 29 1.11 -8.41 -1.17
C ASN A 29 2.29 -8.94 -0.34
N ALA A 30 2.64 -8.22 0.73
CA ALA A 30 3.80 -8.55 1.57
C ALA A 30 3.85 -10.04 2.00
N ASN A 31 2.70 -10.60 2.38
CA ASN A 31 2.60 -11.98 2.86
C ASN A 31 2.67 -13.04 1.73
N SER A 32 2.56 -12.63 0.47
CA SER A 32 2.54 -13.54 -0.68
C SER A 32 3.93 -13.99 -1.14
N LEU A 33 5.01 -13.47 -0.54
CA LEU A 33 6.37 -13.99 -0.72
C LEU A 33 6.68 -15.16 0.22
N ASN A 34 5.81 -15.47 1.18
CA ASN A 34 6.03 -16.55 2.13
C ASN A 34 6.15 -17.89 1.40
N GLY A 35 7.24 -18.62 1.68
CA GLY A 35 7.53 -19.92 1.06
C GLY A 35 8.44 -19.87 -0.17
N LEU A 36 8.80 -18.68 -0.66
CA LEU A 36 9.83 -18.53 -1.69
C LEU A 36 11.23 -18.58 -1.05
N SER A 37 12.17 -19.20 -1.77
CA SER A 37 13.58 -19.12 -1.38
C SER A 37 14.13 -17.70 -1.59
N ALA A 38 15.23 -17.38 -0.92
CA ALA A 38 15.90 -16.10 -1.12
C ALA A 38 16.32 -15.90 -2.58
N GLU A 39 16.76 -16.95 -3.27
CA GLU A 39 17.11 -16.92 -4.70
C GLU A 39 15.90 -16.56 -5.56
N GLN A 40 14.77 -17.24 -5.34
CA GLN A 40 13.52 -16.95 -6.06
C GLN A 40 13.06 -15.51 -5.86
N ILE A 41 13.14 -14.98 -4.63
CA ILE A 41 12.76 -13.59 -4.37
C ILE A 41 13.63 -12.63 -5.17
N ARG A 42 14.94 -12.87 -5.26
CA ARG A 42 15.88 -11.99 -5.93
C ARG A 42 15.72 -11.99 -7.45
N ASP A 43 15.41 -13.14 -8.03
CA ASP A 43 15.21 -13.26 -9.46
C ASP A 43 13.86 -12.69 -9.89
N GLN A 44 12.83 -12.86 -9.06
CA GLN A 44 11.46 -12.54 -9.42
C GLN A 44 11.07 -11.09 -9.07
N VAL A 45 11.54 -10.50 -7.97
CA VAL A 45 11.13 -9.13 -7.59
C VAL A 45 11.79 -8.08 -8.47
N LYS A 46 11.00 -7.42 -9.33
CA LYS A 46 11.48 -6.35 -10.23
C LYS A 46 11.21 -4.95 -9.72
N ALA A 47 10.17 -4.77 -8.92
CA ALA A 47 9.88 -3.50 -8.27
C ALA A 47 9.14 -3.71 -6.95
N VAL A 48 9.30 -2.74 -6.06
CA VAL A 48 8.58 -2.66 -4.78
C VAL A 48 7.84 -1.35 -4.77
N ARG A 49 6.54 -1.38 -4.51
CA ARG A 49 5.75 -0.19 -4.24
C ARG A 49 5.22 -0.22 -2.84
N TYR A 50 5.19 0.94 -2.21
CA TYR A 50 4.62 1.08 -0.89
C TYR A 50 3.58 2.18 -0.85
N TYR A 51 2.61 2.00 0.04
CA TYR A 51 1.45 2.85 0.22
C TYR A 51 1.26 3.07 1.72
N ILE A 52 1.38 4.32 2.15
CA ILE A 52 1.25 4.71 3.55
C ILE A 52 -0.03 5.53 3.67
N LEU A 53 -0.97 5.08 4.49
CA LEU A 53 -2.16 5.85 4.85
C LEU A 53 -1.84 6.72 6.06
N THR A 54 -1.88 8.03 5.87
CA THR A 54 -1.59 9.02 6.91
C THR A 54 -2.73 10.02 7.02
N HIS A 55 -2.79 10.75 8.13
CA HIS A 55 -3.59 11.97 8.21
C HIS A 55 -2.73 13.21 8.39
N GLU A 56 -3.27 14.35 7.95
CA GLU A 56 -2.64 15.65 8.12
C GLU A 56 -3.48 16.61 8.96
N GLY A 57 -2.77 17.48 9.69
CA GLY A 57 -3.37 18.48 10.55
C GLY A 57 -3.94 17.92 11.85
N SER A 58 -4.50 18.84 12.64
CA SER A 58 -5.20 18.53 13.88
C SER A 58 -6.68 18.21 13.62
N LEU A 59 -7.35 17.68 14.63
CA LEU A 59 -8.78 17.38 14.61
C LEU A 59 -9.60 18.62 14.15
N ASP A 60 -10.31 18.47 13.03
CA ASP A 60 -11.20 19.49 12.49
C ASP A 60 -12.66 19.02 12.61
N ARG A 61 -13.33 19.44 13.68
CA ARG A 61 -14.72 19.03 13.97
C ARG A 61 -15.74 19.54 12.93
N SER A 62 -15.36 20.48 12.08
CA SER A 62 -16.21 20.98 11.00
C SER A 62 -16.06 20.17 9.70
N TYR A 63 -15.03 19.33 9.63
CA TYR A 63 -14.75 18.46 8.49
C TYR A 63 -15.30 17.05 8.71
N THR A 64 -15.83 16.45 7.65
CA THR A 64 -16.26 15.05 7.63
C THR A 64 -15.69 14.38 6.39
N TYR A 65 -14.80 13.41 6.59
CA TYR A 65 -14.24 12.59 5.53
C TYR A 65 -15.35 11.72 4.91
N PRO A 66 -15.46 11.65 3.57
CA PRO A 66 -16.63 11.10 2.93
C PRO A 66 -16.72 9.57 2.96
N ASN A 67 -15.59 8.86 3.10
CA ASN A 67 -15.53 7.41 2.93
C ASN A 67 -15.09 6.69 4.21
N ALA A 68 -15.88 5.73 4.69
CA ALA A 68 -15.54 4.90 5.86
C ALA A 68 -14.51 3.81 5.54
N THR A 69 -14.17 3.65 4.27
CA THR A 69 -13.13 2.72 3.79
C THR A 69 -12.19 3.46 2.86
N ILE A 70 -10.91 3.07 2.91
CA ILE A 70 -9.85 3.64 2.06
C ILE A 70 -9.06 2.49 1.45
N ASN A 71 -8.82 2.53 0.14
CA ASN A 71 -7.97 1.56 -0.53
C ASN A 71 -6.51 1.94 -0.35
N VAL A 72 -5.76 1.14 0.40
CA VAL A 72 -4.32 1.34 0.63
C VAL A 72 -3.57 0.42 -0.32
N GLY A 73 -3.25 0.92 -1.50
CA GLY A 73 -2.69 0.10 -2.59
C GLY A 73 -2.83 0.72 -3.98
N GLU A 74 -2.51 -0.06 -5.01
CA GLU A 74 -2.71 0.35 -6.41
C GLU A 74 -4.19 0.21 -6.79
N VAL A 75 -4.77 1.29 -7.31
CA VAL A 75 -6.11 1.28 -7.89
C VAL A 75 -6.04 1.24 -9.42
N ALA A 76 -7.10 0.74 -10.05
CA ALA A 76 -7.27 0.76 -11.49
C ALA A 76 -7.46 2.19 -12.02
N ALA A 77 -7.60 2.32 -13.34
CA ALA A 77 -7.77 3.61 -14.00
C ALA A 77 -9.05 4.36 -13.57
N ASP A 78 -10.01 3.66 -12.95
CA ASP A 78 -11.21 4.26 -12.36
C ASP A 78 -10.94 5.01 -11.04
N GLY A 79 -9.74 4.87 -10.47
CA GLY A 79 -9.35 5.50 -9.21
C GLY A 79 -9.98 4.89 -7.97
N VAL A 80 -10.76 3.80 -8.09
CA VAL A 80 -11.56 3.23 -6.98
C VAL A 80 -11.37 1.73 -6.85
N THR A 81 -11.19 0.97 -7.93
CA THR A 81 -11.07 -0.49 -7.86
C THR A 81 -9.64 -0.89 -7.52
N LEU A 82 -9.44 -1.58 -6.40
CA LEU A 82 -8.12 -2.10 -6.02
C LEU A 82 -7.65 -3.18 -7.01
N GLN A 83 -6.41 -3.09 -7.48
CA GLN A 83 -5.82 -4.13 -8.33
C GLN A 83 -5.62 -5.44 -7.54
N PRO A 84 -5.80 -6.61 -8.17
CA PRO A 84 -5.58 -7.89 -7.51
C PRO A 84 -4.15 -7.99 -6.95
N GLY A 85 -4.02 -8.36 -5.67
CA GLY A 85 -2.73 -8.53 -5.01
C GLY A 85 -1.94 -7.23 -4.79
N ALA A 86 -2.60 -6.07 -4.86
CA ALA A 86 -1.95 -4.76 -4.85
C ALA A 86 -2.35 -3.88 -3.66
N GLY A 87 -2.39 -4.45 -2.46
CA GLY A 87 -2.73 -3.77 -1.21
C GLY A 87 -3.98 -4.35 -0.57
N ARG A 88 -4.74 -3.50 0.13
CA ARG A 88 -6.02 -3.86 0.76
C ARG A 88 -6.97 -2.67 0.94
N THR A 89 -8.25 -2.97 1.12
CA THR A 89 -9.22 -2.01 1.63
C THR A 89 -9.10 -1.94 3.17
N PHE A 90 -8.95 -0.73 3.70
CA PHE A 90 -8.83 -0.44 5.12
C PHE A 90 -10.13 0.17 5.65
N ALA A 91 -10.79 -0.50 6.59
CA ALA A 91 -12.00 -0.01 7.26
C ALA A 91 -11.62 0.98 8.37
N ILE A 92 -11.56 2.26 8.03
CA ILE A 92 -10.97 3.29 8.89
C ILE A 92 -11.85 3.61 10.10
N ASP A 93 -13.16 3.54 9.92
CA ASP A 93 -14.15 3.75 10.96
C ASP A 93 -14.07 2.69 12.06
N ALA A 94 -13.95 1.42 11.67
CA ALA A 94 -13.85 0.28 12.56
C ALA A 94 -12.46 0.17 13.21
N THR A 95 -11.40 0.61 12.51
CA THR A 95 -10.02 0.43 13.00
C THR A 95 -9.55 1.57 13.89
N ILE A 96 -9.86 2.83 13.53
CA ILE A 96 -9.43 4.01 14.30
C ILE A 96 -10.46 4.39 15.38
N GLY A 97 -11.76 4.15 15.13
CA GLY A 97 -12.83 4.49 16.05
C GLY A 97 -13.16 6.00 16.02
N GLY A 98 -13.49 6.59 17.16
CA GLY A 98 -14.08 7.93 17.23
C GLY A 98 -13.28 9.04 16.54
N ASN A 99 -13.98 10.00 15.93
CA ASN A 99 -13.44 11.20 15.25
C ASN A 99 -12.54 10.94 14.04
N TRP A 100 -12.40 9.70 13.55
CA TRP A 100 -11.62 9.39 12.34
C TRP A 100 -12.02 10.29 11.15
N ALA A 101 -13.33 10.56 11.01
CA ALA A 101 -13.88 11.35 9.91
C ALA A 101 -13.48 12.84 10.00
N ASN A 102 -13.01 13.32 11.15
CA ASN A 102 -12.62 14.72 11.34
C ASN A 102 -11.15 14.99 10.96
N TYR A 103 -10.48 14.00 10.37
CA TYR A 103 -9.12 14.12 9.86
C TYR A 103 -9.10 14.00 8.33
N ARG A 104 -8.15 14.70 7.71
CA ARG A 104 -7.91 14.63 6.26
C ARG A 104 -6.91 13.50 5.99
N TRP A 105 -7.41 12.40 5.44
CA TRP A 105 -6.61 11.22 5.13
C TRP A 105 -6.01 11.30 3.74
N LYS A 106 -4.75 10.88 3.60
CA LYS A 106 -4.03 10.82 2.33
C LYS A 106 -3.22 9.54 2.23
N ILE A 107 -2.94 9.14 0.99
CA ILE A 107 -2.07 8.02 0.68
C ILE A 107 -0.81 8.56 0.05
N ASP A 108 0.31 8.33 0.73
CA ASP A 108 1.64 8.57 0.19
C ASP A 108 2.11 7.27 -0.48
N SER A 109 2.43 7.34 -1.77
CA SER A 109 2.91 6.18 -2.53
C SER A 109 4.26 6.43 -3.17
N MET A 110 5.08 5.40 -3.21
CA MET A 110 6.40 5.45 -3.83
C MET A 110 6.74 4.11 -4.47
N ALA A 111 7.46 4.18 -5.59
CA ALA A 111 7.93 3.03 -6.35
C ALA A 111 9.45 2.99 -6.34
N VAL A 112 9.99 1.81 -6.04
CA VAL A 112 11.43 1.56 -5.95
C VAL A 112 11.77 0.37 -6.81
N THR A 113 12.74 0.55 -7.69
CA THR A 113 13.38 -0.54 -8.45
C THR A 113 14.66 -0.94 -7.71
N PRO A 114 14.72 -2.15 -7.12
CA PRO A 114 15.90 -2.60 -6.42
C PRO A 114 17.06 -2.85 -7.39
N ILE A 115 18.24 -2.28 -7.10
CA ILE A 115 19.44 -2.39 -7.94
C ILE A 115 20.35 -3.58 -7.59
N ASN A 116 20.23 -4.13 -6.38
CA ASN A 116 21.10 -5.18 -5.85
C ASN A 116 20.26 -6.22 -5.10
N LEU A 117 19.38 -6.92 -5.81
CA LEU A 117 18.81 -8.14 -5.26
C LEU A 117 19.70 -9.36 -5.56
N LYS A 118 20.54 -9.35 -6.60
CA LYS A 118 21.46 -10.46 -6.90
C LYS A 118 22.58 -10.64 -5.88
#